data_AF-X0RXD8-F1
#
_entry.id   AF-X0RXD8-F1
#
_cell.length_a   1.000
_cell.length_b   1.000
_cell.length_c   1.000
_cell.angle_alpha   90.00
_cell.angle_beta   90.00
_cell.angle_gamma   90.00
#
_symmetry.space_group_name_H-M   'P 1'
#
loop_
_entity.id
_entity.type
_entity.pdbx_description
1 polymer ?
#
loop_
_entity_poly.entity_id
_entity_poly.type
_entity_poly.pdbx_seq_one_letter_code
_entity_poly.pdbx_strand_id
1 'polypeptide(L)'
;YYGSVTIDDDKIIAFDEKKRSGPGWINAGVYLVNRSLITSIPSGEYYSLEHQFFPKLVETGLSGFCVEGRFIDIGTPEAYAMAERFFTNISSKQDSLVKKSNICSRNKEVK
;
A
#
# COMPACT_ATOMS: atom_id res chain seq x y z
N TYR A 1 2.41 -10.12 9.50
CA TYR A 1 2.52 -8.67 9.81
C TYR A 1 2.71 -7.97 8.49
N TYR A 2 2.12 -6.79 8.33
CA TYR A 2 2.21 -6.05 7.07
C TYR A 2 3.29 -4.96 7.17
N GLY A 3 3.90 -4.61 6.04
CA GLY A 3 4.67 -3.38 5.94
C GLY A 3 3.75 -2.18 6.13
N SER A 4 4.18 -1.19 6.89
CA SER A 4 3.43 0.05 7.12
C SER A 4 3.98 1.20 6.27
N VAL A 5 3.11 2.13 5.92
CA VAL A 5 3.45 3.30 5.12
C VAL A 5 3.00 4.55 5.85
N THR A 6 3.87 5.54 5.94
CA THR A 6 3.51 6.85 6.46
C THR A 6 3.24 7.77 5.27
N ILE A 7 2.09 8.42 5.30
CA ILE A 7 1.56 9.25 4.21
C ILE A 7 1.23 10.63 4.78
N ASP A 8 1.64 11.68 4.06
CA ASP A 8 1.27 13.08 4.30
C ASP A 8 0.55 13.62 3.05
N ASP A 9 -0.73 13.97 3.19
CA ASP A 9 -1.66 14.12 2.08
C ASP A 9 -1.52 12.92 1.11
N ASP A 10 -1.22 13.11 -0.17
CA ASP A 10 -1.07 12.00 -1.12
C ASP A 10 0.37 11.50 -1.24
N LYS A 11 1.32 12.10 -0.52
CA LYS A 11 2.75 11.79 -0.63
C LYS A 11 3.14 10.72 0.39
N ILE A 12 3.81 9.67 -0.09
CA ILE A 12 4.46 8.71 0.79
C ILE A 12 5.76 9.33 1.30
N ILE A 13 5.91 9.37 2.62
CA ILE A 13 7.07 9.96 3.30
C ILE A 13 7.97 8.93 4.00
N ALA A 14 7.46 7.72 4.26
CA ALA A 14 8.27 6.62 4.80
C ALA A 14 7.63 5.25 4.55
N PHE A 15 8.49 4.24 4.38
CA PHE A 15 8.15 2.81 4.48
C PHE A 15 8.73 2.27 5.78
N ASP A 16 7.88 1.67 6.60
CA ASP A 16 8.24 1.17 7.92
C ASP A 16 7.89 -0.32 8.00
N GLU A 17 8.89 -1.19 8.04
CA GLU A 17 8.71 -2.64 8.20
C GLU A 17 8.54 -3.06 9.69
N LYS A 18 8.67 -2.09 10.60
CA LYS A 18 8.50 -2.32 12.03
C LYS A 18 7.05 -2.64 12.35
N LYS A 19 6.84 -3.54 13.31
CA LYS A 19 5.52 -3.86 13.89
C LYS A 19 4.93 -2.62 14.56
N ARG A 20 4.22 -1.78 13.81
CA ARG A 20 3.29 -0.82 14.40
C ARG A 20 2.06 -1.60 14.85
N SER A 21 1.77 -1.50 16.14
CA SER A 21 0.48 -1.86 16.70
C SER A 21 -0.44 -0.65 16.60
N GLY A 22 -1.67 -0.87 16.14
CA GLY A 22 -2.68 0.18 16.03
C GLY A 22 -3.01 0.59 14.58
N PRO A 23 -3.88 1.60 14.42
CA PRO A 23 -4.35 2.04 13.11
C PRO A 23 -3.21 2.65 12.28
N GLY A 24 -3.23 2.40 10.97
CA GLY A 24 -2.26 2.95 10.03
C GLY A 24 -2.44 2.37 8.63
N TRP A 25 -1.78 3.00 7.65
CA TRP A 25 -1.76 2.49 6.28
C TRP A 25 -0.78 1.33 6.15
N ILE A 26 -1.22 0.30 5.44
CA ILE A 26 -0.41 -0.87 5.11
C ILE A 26 0.04 -0.78 3.65
N ASN A 27 1.23 -1.28 3.36
CA ASN A 27 1.67 -1.50 1.99
C ASN A 27 0.91 -2.72 1.44
N ALA A 28 0.09 -2.52 0.42
CA ALA A 28 -0.72 -3.56 -0.20
C ALA A 28 0.04 -4.42 -1.21
N GLY A 29 1.29 -4.09 -1.54
CA GLY A 29 2.08 -4.80 -2.56
C GLY A 29 1.63 -4.54 -4.00
N VAL A 30 0.86 -3.47 -4.23
CA VAL A 30 0.35 -3.07 -5.56
C VAL A 30 0.96 -1.73 -5.94
N TYR A 31 1.63 -1.69 -7.09
CA TYR A 31 2.37 -0.51 -7.53
C TYR A 31 2.12 -0.21 -9.00
N LEU A 32 2.05 1.09 -9.32
CA LEU A 32 2.11 1.61 -10.68
C LEU A 32 3.39 2.43 -10.81
N VAL A 33 4.29 1.98 -11.66
CA VAL A 33 5.64 2.56 -11.79
C VAL A 33 6.01 2.73 -13.26
N ASN A 34 6.70 3.81 -13.60
CA ASN A 34 7.24 3.98 -14.94
C ASN A 34 8.32 2.92 -15.19
N ARG A 35 8.30 2.29 -16.37
CA ARG A 35 9.28 1.28 -16.76
C ARG A 35 10.73 1.78 -16.67
N SER A 36 10.97 3.07 -16.93
CA SER A 36 12.31 3.67 -16.83
C SER A 36 12.89 3.62 -15.41
N LEU A 37 12.04 3.67 -14.38
CA LEU A 37 12.48 3.52 -13.00
C LEU A 37 12.87 2.07 -12.71
N ILE A 38 12.12 1.09 -13.23
CA ILE A 38 12.47 -0.32 -13.09
C ILE A 38 13.80 -0.64 -13.77
N THR A 39 14.11 -0.03 -14.91
CA THR A 39 15.41 -0.21 -15.58
C THR A 39 16.60 0.36 -14.80
N SER A 40 16.37 1.14 -13.74
CA SER A 40 17.44 1.61 -12.85
C SER A 40 17.81 0.61 -11.75
N ILE A 41 17.04 -0.46 -11.58
CA ILE A 41 17.35 -1.52 -10.62
C ILE A 41 18.61 -2.28 -11.11
N PRO A 42 19.67 -2.39 -10.29
CA PRO A 42 20.88 -3.12 -10.65
C PRO A 42 20.59 -4.58 -11.02
N SER A 43 21.17 -5.04 -12.13
CA SER A 43 21.06 -6.43 -12.57
C SER A 43 22.08 -7.32 -11.86
N GLY A 44 21.71 -8.56 -11.54
CA GLY A 44 22.65 -9.56 -11.03
C GLY A 44 22.87 -9.52 -9.52
N GLU A 45 22.15 -8.65 -8.81
CA GLU A 45 22.21 -8.52 -7.35
C GLU A 45 20.81 -8.56 -6.74
N TYR A 46 20.74 -8.95 -5.47
CA TYR A 46 19.51 -8.79 -4.70
C TYR A 46 19.23 -7.30 -4.50
N TYR A 47 18.02 -6.87 -4.87
CA TYR A 47 17.59 -5.49 -4.72
C TYR A 47 16.15 -5.45 -4.20
N SER A 48 15.98 -5.11 -2.92
CA SER A 48 14.66 -5.02 -2.29
C SER A 48 13.93 -3.76 -2.73
N LEU A 49 12.64 -3.90 -3.04
CA LEU A 49 11.81 -2.75 -3.37
C LEU A 49 11.59 -1.87 -2.12
N GLU A 50 11.28 -2.50 -1.00
CA GLU A 50 10.91 -1.86 0.26
C GLU A 50 12.10 -1.19 0.94
N HIS A 51 13.28 -1.81 0.88
CA HIS A 51 14.48 -1.34 1.60
C HIS A 51 15.42 -0.51 0.73
N GLN A 52 15.36 -0.64 -0.61
CA GLN A 52 16.33 0.01 -1.50
C GLN A 52 15.69 0.82 -2.63
N PHE A 53 14.59 0.37 -3.23
CA PHE A 53 13.97 1.07 -4.36
C PHE A 53 13.08 2.24 -3.90
N PHE A 54 12.06 1.96 -3.10
CA PHE A 54 11.08 2.95 -2.67
C PHE A 54 11.67 4.04 -1.77
N PRO A 55 12.59 3.76 -0.82
CA PRO A 55 13.22 4.83 -0.03
C PRO A 55 13.90 5.89 -0.90
N LYS A 56 14.53 5.51 -2.01
CA LYS A 56 15.10 6.45 -2.99
C LYS A 56 14.03 7.24 -3.72
N LEU A 57 12.90 6.61 -4.06
CA LEU A 57 11.80 7.28 -4.75
C LEU A 57 11.04 8.26 -3.86
N VAL A 58 11.00 8.03 -2.54
CA VAL A 58 10.41 8.97 -1.58
C VAL A 58 11.09 10.34 -1.66
N GLU A 59 12.42 10.37 -1.86
CA GLU A 59 13.19 11.59 -2.03
C GLU A 59 12.81 12.35 -3.31
N THR A 60 12.52 11.62 -4.39
CA THR A 60 12.17 12.20 -5.71
C THR A 60 10.68 12.45 -5.90
N GLY A 61 9.84 11.92 -5.01
CA GLY A 61 8.38 11.98 -5.09
C GLY A 61 7.77 10.61 -5.36
N LEU A 62 6.99 10.13 -4.39
CA LEU A 62 6.18 8.93 -4.48
C LEU A 62 4.82 9.23 -3.87
N SER A 63 3.74 8.87 -4.57
CA SER A 63 2.37 9.09 -4.09
C SER A 63 1.69 7.80 -3.67
N GLY A 64 0.85 7.87 -2.65
CA GLY A 64 0.03 6.78 -2.15
C GLY A 64 -1.40 6.87 -2.69
N PHE A 65 -1.95 5.74 -3.11
CA PHE A 65 -3.38 5.61 -3.42
C PHE A 65 -4.06 4.82 -2.30
N CYS A 66 -4.64 5.53 -1.34
CA CYS A 66 -5.26 4.93 -0.17
C CYS A 66 -6.64 4.36 -0.49
N VAL A 67 -6.86 3.10 -0.11
CA VAL A 67 -8.13 2.41 -0.29
C VAL A 67 -8.51 1.73 1.02
N GLU A 68 -9.77 1.88 1.40
CA GLU A 68 -10.37 1.08 2.46
C GLU A 68 -11.01 -0.17 1.84
N GLY A 69 -10.64 -1.33 2.34
CA GLY A 69 -11.12 -2.59 1.79
C GLY A 69 -10.65 -3.78 2.59
N ARG A 70 -11.17 -4.94 2.22
CA ARG A 70 -10.70 -6.20 2.77
C ARG A 70 -9.33 -6.49 2.15
N PHE A 71 -8.35 -6.83 2.97
CA PHE A 71 -6.99 -7.17 2.53
C PHE A 71 -6.53 -8.47 3.21
N ILE A 72 -5.80 -9.30 2.46
CA ILE A 72 -5.15 -10.52 2.95
C ILE A 72 -3.81 -10.72 2.22
N ASP A 73 -2.75 -10.96 2.98
CA ASP A 73 -1.47 -11.45 2.48
C ASP A 73 -1.34 -12.93 2.88
N ILE A 74 -1.19 -13.80 1.89
CA ILE A 74 -1.15 -15.25 2.06
C ILE A 74 0.28 -15.80 2.26
N GLY A 75 1.24 -14.96 2.63
CA GLY A 75 2.63 -15.36 2.86
C GLY A 75 2.89 -16.29 4.06
N THR A 76 1.88 -16.67 4.84
CA THR A 76 1.99 -17.63 5.96
C THR A 76 0.99 -18.78 5.79
N PRO A 77 1.30 -20.01 6.25
CA PRO A 77 0.36 -21.14 6.18
C PRO A 77 -1.00 -20.83 6.83
N GLU A 78 -1.00 -20.12 7.96
CA GLU A 78 -2.21 -19.74 8.69
C GLU A 78 -3.06 -18.75 7.88
N ALA A 79 -2.44 -17.71 7.31
CA ALA A 79 -3.15 -16.75 6.47
C ALA A 79 -3.67 -17.38 5.17
N TYR A 80 -2.89 -18.28 4.58
CA TYR A 80 -3.32 -19.05 3.41
C TYR A 80 -4.57 -19.90 3.71
N ALA A 81 -4.59 -20.62 4.83
CA ALA A 81 -5.75 -21.40 5.26
C ALA A 81 -7.01 -20.55 5.52
N MET A 82 -6.84 -19.26 5.84
CA MET A 82 -7.94 -18.31 6.01
C MET A 82 -8.50 -17.76 4.69
N ALA A 83 -7.80 -17.89 3.56
CA ALA A 83 -8.15 -17.26 2.30
C ALA A 83 -9.54 -17.68 1.79
N GLU A 84 -9.90 -18.97 1.89
CA GLU A 84 -11.23 -19.47 1.50
C GLU A 84 -12.38 -18.70 2.19
N ARG A 85 -12.28 -18.54 3.52
CA ARG A 85 -13.26 -17.77 4.30
C ARG A 85 -13.22 -16.29 3.96
N PHE A 86 -12.05 -15.77 3.62
CA PHE A 86 -11.92 -14.40 3.16
C PHE A 86 -12.76 -14.17 1.89
N PHE A 87 -12.71 -15.06 0.91
CA PHE A 87 -13.44 -14.87 -0.36
C PHE A 87 -14.92 -15.27 -0.32
N THR A 88 -15.34 -16.19 0.57
CA THR A 88 -16.73 -16.69 0.61
C THR A 88 -17.78 -15.58 0.85
N ASN A 89 -17.44 -14.54 1.61
CA ASN A 89 -18.36 -13.44 1.94
C ASN A 89 -18.43 -12.30 0.90
N ILE A 90 -17.94 -12.52 -0.32
CA ILE A 90 -17.93 -11.49 -1.38
C ILE A 90 -19.20 -11.58 -2.26
N SER A 91 -20.03 -12.62 -2.10
CA SER A 91 -21.11 -12.98 -3.05
C SER A 91 -22.46 -12.24 -2.90
N SER A 92 -22.57 -11.15 -2.14
CA SER A 92 -23.82 -10.35 -2.19
C SER A 92 -23.58 -8.88 -1.88
N LYS A 93 -23.92 -8.04 -2.86
CA LYS A 93 -23.83 -6.58 -2.90
C LYS A 93 -22.45 -5.99 -3.18
N GLN A 94 -22.20 -5.81 -4.46
CA GLN A 94 -21.29 -4.82 -5.02
C GLN A 94 -21.86 -3.41 -4.76
N ASP A 95 -21.89 -2.95 -3.50
CA ASP A 95 -22.50 -1.67 -3.13
C ASP A 95 -21.44 -0.63 -2.74
N SER A 96 -21.06 0.19 -3.73
CA SER A 96 -20.91 1.65 -3.60
C SER A 96 -19.73 2.31 -2.86
N LEU A 97 -18.65 1.63 -2.47
CA LEU A 97 -17.52 2.26 -1.78
C LEU A 97 -16.42 2.89 -2.66
N VAL A 98 -16.56 2.87 -3.99
CA VAL A 98 -15.81 3.82 -4.85
C VAL A 98 -16.59 5.14 -4.95
N LYS A 99 -17.00 5.71 -3.81
CA LYS A 99 -17.58 7.04 -3.76
C LYS A 99 -16.54 7.99 -3.19
N LYS A 100 -15.97 8.76 -4.11
CA LYS A 100 -14.97 9.81 -3.92
C LYS A 100 -13.69 9.31 -3.25
N SER A 101 -12.74 8.87 -4.08
CA SER A 101 -11.34 9.10 -3.76
C SER A 101 -11.18 10.62 -3.60
N ASN A 102 -11.36 11.11 -2.38
CA ASN A 102 -10.60 12.27 -1.98
C ASN A 102 -9.16 11.79 -2.12
N ILE A 103 -8.51 12.12 -3.26
CA ILE A 103 -7.05 12.30 -3.33
C ILE A 103 -6.72 12.88 -1.98
N CYS A 104 -5.97 12.18 -1.13
CA CYS A 104 -5.85 12.48 0.29
C CYS A 104 -5.94 13.99 0.59
N SER A 105 -7.15 14.49 0.89
CA SER A 105 -7.47 15.92 0.87
C SER A 105 -8.10 16.26 2.19
N ARG A 106 -7.42 17.18 2.88
CA ARG A 106 -7.92 17.95 4.02
C ARG A 106 -9.33 18.49 3.74
N ASN A 107 -10.21 18.39 4.73
CA ASN A 107 -11.24 19.41 4.90
C ASN A 107 -10.52 20.73 5.20
N LYS A 108 -10.34 21.59 4.19
CA LYS A 108 -10.12 23.02 4.42
C LYS A 108 -11.50 23.65 4.55
N GLU A 109 -11.96 23.83 5.80
CA GLU A 109 -12.93 24.87 6.07
C GLU A 109 -12.26 26.22 5.78
N VAL A 110 -12.83 26.93 4.82
CA VAL A 110 -12.51 28.33 4.54
C VAL A 110 -13.21 29.17 5.59
N LYS A 111 -12.45 29.94 6.36
CA LYS A 111 -12.85 31.24 6.89
C LYS A 111 -11.73 32.23 6.62
#